data_AF-A0A919G6G7-F1
#
_entry.id   AF-A0A919G6G7-F1
#
_cell.length_a   1.000
_cell.length_b   1.000
_cell.length_c   1.000
_cell.angle_alpha   90.00
_cell.angle_beta   90.00
_cell.angle_gamma   90.00
#
_symmetry.space_group_name_H-M   'P 1'
#
loop_
_entity.id
_entity.type
_entity.pdbx_description
1 polymer ?
#
loop_
_entity_poly.entity_id
_entity_poly.type
_entity_poly.pdbx_seq_one_letter_code
_entity_poly.pdbx_strand_id
1 'polypeptide(L)'
;MKEFIAAQDWLTVYQLPAYAPDLNPVEGIWSLLRRGFLANVAFADPEHLVRTVRRGLRKIQYRPHLIDGCLGGTGLALAPLSTTTRDLGQHPI
;
A
#
# COMPACT_ATOMS: atom_id res chain seq x y z
N MET A 1 -0.80 -14.18 -14.19
CA MET A 1 -0.84 -12.83 -13.55
C MET A 1 -1.74 -11.87 -14.32
N LYS A 2 -1.50 -11.62 -15.63
CA LYS A 2 -2.36 -10.72 -16.44
C LYS A 2 -3.83 -11.17 -16.49
N GLU A 3 -4.08 -12.47 -16.66
CA GLU A 3 -5.44 -13.04 -16.66
C GLU A 3 -6.14 -12.88 -15.31
N PHE A 4 -5.42 -13.06 -14.20
CA PHE A 4 -5.96 -12.84 -12.85
C PHE A 4 -6.35 -11.36 -12.65
N ILE A 5 -5.51 -10.42 -13.09
CA ILE A 5 -5.82 -8.98 -13.02
C ILE A 5 -7.03 -8.65 -13.90
N ALA A 6 -7.06 -9.16 -15.14
CA ALA A 6 -8.15 -8.92 -16.09
C ALA A 6 -9.50 -9.49 -15.61
N ALA A 7 -9.50 -10.49 -14.73
CA ALA A 7 -10.72 -11.04 -14.14
C ALA A 7 -11.28 -10.21 -12.97
N GLN A 8 -10.61 -9.13 -12.54
CA GLN A 8 -11.02 -8.32 -11.39
C GLN A 8 -11.36 -6.89 -11.80
N ASP A 9 -12.65 -6.63 -12.06
CA ASP A 9 -13.14 -5.31 -12.50
C ASP A 9 -12.86 -4.16 -11.50
N TRP A 10 -12.58 -4.49 -10.24
CA TRP A 10 -12.28 -3.53 -9.17
C TRP A 10 -10.79 -3.19 -9.03
N LEU A 11 -9.89 -3.87 -9.74
CA LEU A 11 -8.45 -3.76 -9.55
C LEU A 11 -7.79 -2.93 -10.65
N THR A 12 -7.40 -1.69 -10.32
CA THR A 12 -6.54 -0.87 -11.19
C THR A 12 -5.07 -1.17 -10.90
N VAL A 13 -4.31 -1.55 -11.93
CA VAL A 13 -2.87 -1.87 -11.80
C VAL A 13 -2.03 -0.81 -12.52
N TYR A 14 -1.06 -0.25 -11.80
CA TYR A 14 -0.05 0.65 -12.34
C TYR A 14 1.29 -0.08 -12.45
N GLN A 15 1.93 0.01 -13.62
CA GLN A 15 3.28 -0.51 -13.82
C GLN A 15 4.29 0.58 -13.51
N LEU A 16 5.18 0.32 -12.55
CA LEU A 16 6.29 1.21 -12.25
C LEU A 16 7.46 0.94 -13.21
N PRO A 17 8.28 1.97 -13.54
CA PRO A 17 9.54 1.76 -14.24
C PRO A 17 10.44 0.77 -13.47
N ALA A 18 11.31 0.07 -14.21
CA ALA A 18 12.34 -0.74 -13.58
C ALA A 18 13.22 0.12 -12.67
N TYR A 19 13.60 -0.41 -11.51
CA TYR A 19 14.47 0.26 -10.53
C TYR A 19 13.96 1.63 -10.04
N ALA A 20 12.64 1.78 -9.84
CA ALA A 20 12.04 2.97 -9.23
C ALA A 20 11.55 2.73 -7.78
N PRO A 21 12.45 2.47 -6.81
CA PRO A 21 12.06 2.21 -5.42
C PRO A 21 11.47 3.46 -4.73
N ASP A 22 11.84 4.65 -5.19
CA ASP A 22 11.30 5.94 -4.78
C ASP A 22 9.81 6.09 -5.09
N LEU A 23 9.30 5.41 -6.13
CA LEU A 23 7.88 5.40 -6.48
C LEU A 23 7.08 4.30 -5.75
N ASN A 24 7.75 3.41 -5.00
CA ASN A 24 7.09 2.31 -4.31
C ASN A 24 6.83 2.66 -2.82
N PRO A 25 5.58 2.94 -2.40
CA PRO A 25 5.28 3.35 -1.04
C PRO A 25 5.58 2.25 0.00
N VAL A 26 5.68 0.99 -0.43
CA VAL A 26 6.10 -0.14 0.43
C VAL A 26 7.51 0.07 0.97
N GLU A 27 8.41 0.77 0.26
CA GLU A 27 9.74 1.11 0.77
C GLU A 27 9.66 2.05 1.98
N GLY A 28 8.70 2.98 1.99
CA GLY A 28 8.42 3.84 3.13
C GLY A 28 7.98 3.04 4.36
N ILE A 29 7.06 2.08 4.16
CA ILE A 29 6.59 1.18 5.23
C ILE A 29 7.75 0.35 5.79
N TRP A 30 8.61 -0.17 4.91
CA TRP A 30 9.81 -0.89 5.33
C TRP A 30 10.79 -0.01 6.10
N SER A 31 10.97 1.25 5.70
CA SER A 31 11.79 2.22 6.43
C SER A 31 11.26 2.43 7.85
N LEU A 32 9.94 2.61 8.03
CA LEU A 32 9.29 2.74 9.33
C LEU A 32 9.49 1.49 10.22
N LEU A 33 9.37 0.29 9.63
CA LEU A 33 9.62 -0.95 10.34
C LEU A 33 11.08 -1.05 10.80
N ARG A 34 12.03 -0.88 9.88
CA ARG A 34 13.47 -1.07 10.16
C ARG A 34 14.03 -0.03 11.14
N ARG A 35 13.65 1.24 10.98
CA ARG A 35 14.15 2.34 11.81
C ARG A 35 13.38 2.52 13.12
N GLY A 36 12.16 2.00 13.19
CA GLY A 36 11.30 2.09 14.37
C GLY A 36 11.14 0.74 15.05
N PHE A 37 10.14 -0.04 14.62
CA PHE A 37 9.66 -1.22 15.36
C PHE A 37 10.67 -2.36 15.50
N LEU A 38 11.58 -2.48 14.55
CA LEU A 38 12.62 -3.50 14.52
C LEU A 38 13.98 -2.94 14.99
N ALA A 39 14.07 -1.64 15.25
CA ALA A 39 15.30 -1.03 15.71
C ALA A 39 15.67 -1.58 17.09
N ASN A 40 16.93 -1.98 17.25
CA ASN A 40 17.49 -2.48 18.51
C ASN A 40 16.82 -3.76 19.06
N VAL A 41 16.15 -4.54 18.21
CA VAL A 41 15.57 -5.83 18.62
C VAL A 41 16.55 -6.95 18.27
N ALA A 42 17.05 -7.65 19.29
CA ALA A 42 17.73 -8.93 19.12
C ALA A 42 16.68 -10.04 19.00
N PHE A 43 16.53 -10.61 17.81
CA PHE A 43 15.59 -11.71 17.59
C PHE A 43 16.19 -13.02 18.10
N ALA A 44 15.38 -13.81 18.79
CA ALA A 44 15.79 -15.07 19.41
C ALA A 44 15.59 -16.25 18.46
N ASP A 45 14.57 -16.17 17.61
CA ASP A 45 14.14 -17.18 16.66
C ASP A 45 13.36 -16.52 15.49
N PRO A 46 13.16 -17.24 14.37
CA PRO A 46 12.38 -16.73 13.24
C PRO A 46 10.94 -16.34 13.59
N GLU A 47 10.30 -17.06 14.51
CA GLU A 47 8.93 -16.79 14.97
C GLU A 47 8.85 -15.44 15.72
N HIS A 48 9.87 -15.09 16.49
CA HIS A 48 10.01 -13.81 17.18
C HIS A 48 10.12 -12.68 16.15
N LEU A 49 10.91 -12.85 15.09
CA LEU A 49 10.96 -11.89 13.99
C LEU A 49 9.58 -11.69 13.35
N VAL A 50 8.91 -12.77 12.95
CA VAL A 50 7.57 -12.72 12.33
C VAL A 50 6.56 -12.02 13.24
N ARG A 51 6.55 -12.35 14.53
CA ARG A 51 5.65 -11.73 15.52
C ARG A 51 5.91 -10.24 15.66
N THR A 52 7.17 -9.82 15.72
CA THR A 52 7.54 -8.41 15.86
C THR A 52 7.21 -7.62 14.60
N VAL A 53 7.48 -8.16 13.40
CA VAL A 53 7.08 -7.54 12.13
C VAL A 53 5.56 -7.38 12.06
N ARG A 54 4.79 -8.43 12.35
CA ARG A 54 3.32 -8.37 12.37
C ARG A 54 2.79 -7.32 13.36
N ARG A 55 3.42 -7.20 14.53
CA ARG A 55 3.06 -6.18 15.52
C ARG A 55 3.37 -4.76 15.02
N GLY A 56 4.51 -4.56 14.38
CA GLY A 56 4.89 -3.28 13.76
C GLY A 56 3.91 -2.88 12.67
N LEU A 57 3.61 -3.79 11.73
CA LEU A 57 2.63 -3.58 10.67
C LEU A 57 1.25 -3.24 11.22
N ARG A 58 0.78 -3.96 12.25
CA ARG A 58 -0.49 -3.66 12.91
C ARG A 58 -0.52 -2.26 13.52
N LYS A 59 0.57 -1.81 14.14
CA LYS A 59 0.67 -0.44 14.68
C LYS A 59 0.65 0.62 13.58
N ILE A 60 1.26 0.36 12.42
CA ILE A 60 1.19 1.24 11.24
C ILE A 60 -0.24 1.28 10.70
N GLN A 61 -0.91 0.13 10.61
CA GLN A 61 -2.30 0.03 10.16
C GLN A 61 -3.26 0.89 11.01
N TYR A 62 -3.03 0.98 12.32
CA TYR A 62 -3.83 1.84 13.21
C TYR A 62 -3.43 3.33 13.16
N ARG A 63 -2.48 3.72 12.32
CA ARG A 63 -2.01 5.11 12.17
C ARG A 63 -2.02 5.51 10.68
N PRO A 64 -3.20 5.82 10.12
CA PRO A 64 -3.37 6.11 8.68
C PRO A 64 -2.41 7.18 8.16
N HIS A 65 -2.14 8.23 8.94
CA HIS A 65 -1.19 9.29 8.57
C HIS A 65 0.23 8.80 8.26
N LEU A 66 0.67 7.66 8.83
CA LEU A 66 1.96 7.06 8.47
C LEU A 66 1.93 6.43 7.08
N ILE A 67 0.81 5.83 6.71
CA ILE A 67 0.59 5.26 5.38
C ILE A 67 0.48 6.40 4.35
N ASP A 68 -0.28 7.45 4.69
CA ASP A 68 -0.42 8.65 3.86
C ASP A 68 0.94 9.33 3.66
N GLY A 69 1.77 9.41 4.70
CA GLY A 69 3.13 9.92 4.60
C GLY A 69 4.03 9.08 3.69
N CYS A 70 3.91 7.75 3.72
CA CYS A 70 4.63 6.86 2.80
C CYS A 70 4.18 7.04 1.36
N LEU A 71 2.88 7.26 1.12
CA LEU A 71 2.35 7.56 -0.20
C LEU A 71 2.83 8.94 -0.69
N GLY A 72 2.72 9.97 0.15
CA GLY A 72 3.19 11.32 -0.19
C GLY A 72 4.68 11.38 -0.49
N GLY A 73 5.49 10.54 0.18
CA GLY A 73 6.93 10.42 -0.09
C GLY A 73 7.29 9.93 -1.49
N THR A 74 6.34 9.30 -2.21
CA THR A 74 6.55 8.88 -3.61
C THR A 74 6.31 9.99 -4.63
N GLY A 75 5.74 11.13 -4.20
CA GLY A 75 5.28 12.18 -5.09
C GLY A 75 4.06 11.81 -5.94
N LEU A 76 3.52 10.60 -5.79
CA LEU A 76 2.30 10.15 -6.45
C LEU A 76 1.08 10.66 -5.68
N ALA A 77 0.22 11.44 -6.35
CA ALA A 77 -1.06 11.83 -5.80
C ALA A 77 -2.08 10.71 -6.03
N LEU A 78 -2.83 10.33 -4.98
CA LEU A 78 -4.05 9.55 -5.17
C LEU A 78 -5.05 10.45 -5.87
N ALA A 79 -5.32 10.20 -7.15
CA ALA A 79 -6.48 10.81 -7.80
C ALA A 79 -7.72 10.42 -6.99
N PRO A 80 -8.64 11.37 -6.70
CA PRO A 80 -9.90 11.00 -6.07
C PRO A 80 -10.56 9.93 -6.94
N LEU A 81 -11.01 8.84 -6.30
CA LEU A 81 -11.78 7.82 -6.98
C LEU A 81 -13.00 8.51 -7.59
N SER A 82 -12.99 8.71 -8.91
CA SER A 82 -14.18 9.12 -9.63
C SER A 82 -15.20 8.01 -9.41
N THR A 83 -16.15 8.24 -8.51
CA THR A 83 -17.36 7.43 -8.43
C THR A 83 -18.03 7.57 -9.79
N THR A 84 -17.80 6.62 -10.69
CA THR A 84 -18.60 6.48 -11.88
C THR A 84 -19.99 6.09 -11.39
N THR A 85 -20.80 7.11 -11.09
CA THR A 85 -22.25 7.01 -11.15
C THR A 85 -22.53 6.51 -12.57
N ARG A 86 -22.81 5.22 -12.70
CA ARG A 86 -23.44 4.68 -13.90
C ARG A 86 -24.74 5.45 -14.04
N ASP A 87 -24.73 6.42 -14.95
CA ASP A 87 -25.89 7.01 -15.56
C ASP A 87 -26.80 5.87 -16.02
N LEU A 88 -27.80 5.53 -15.21
CA LEU A 88 -28.94 4.76 -15.66
C LEU A 88 -29.71 5.70 -16.58
N GLY A 89 -29.36 5.62 -17.86
CA GLY A 89 -29.98 6.36 -18.93
C GLY A 89 -31.50 6.37 -18.78
N GLN A 90 -32.02 7.58 -18.59
CA GLN A 90 -33.42 7.88 -18.86
C GLN A 90 -33.66 7.67 -20.35
N HIS A 91 -34.32 6.54 -20.68
CA HIS A 91 -34.98 6.35 -21.96
C HIS A 91 -36.25 7.22 -22.00
N PRO A 92 -36.48 8.00 -23.07
CA PRO A 92 -37.70 8.79 -23.22
C PRO A 92 -38.80 7.96 -23.89
N ILE A 93 -40.02 8.01 -23.33
CA ILE A 93 -41.29 8.09 -24.08
C ILE A 93 -42.25 8.94 -23.25
#